data_AF-B0C0R6-F1
#
_entry.id   AF-B0C0R6-F1
#
_cell.length_a   1.000
_cell.length_b   1.000
_cell.length_c   1.000
_cell.angle_alpha   90.00
_cell.angle_beta   90.00
_cell.angle_gamma   90.00
#
_symmetry.space_group_name_H-M   'P 1'
#
loop_
_entity.id
_entity.type
_entity.pdbx_description
1 polymer ?
#
loop_
_entity_poly.entity_id
_entity_poly.type
_entity_poly.pdbx_seq_one_letter_code
_entity_poly.pdbx_strand_id
1 'polypeptide(L)'
;MRRANPAIRIVVGAWTHPYDKRDIQAFLEASKTSDIQAFSYHQYGTHQPSGDPFKLYKTAKIIGQRPKAIRQWMNQKGLHDAELFLGETHMFTTWDRDKQRLMRTHHGAVFLALVFQQAAQHNDIDGIFPWNDADNTYGLFNHKDGVYSLRSAGYVLKLLRQYFSHGQRIRVSTPRGIDAFAVRTPSSHSLMIINSHTYPSKITRLDMKGWQSPQQNYQLYTIDSDGIRVSQQTWDQQQSQTLHLPNDSVSFLIFSGENSPNIDERST
;
A
#
# COMPACT_ATOMS: atom_id res chain seq x y z
N MET A 1 -6.70 -26.51 18.88
CA MET A 1 -6.94 -25.88 17.56
C MET A 1 -7.42 -26.89 16.54
N ARG A 2 -6.56 -27.63 15.83
CA ARG A 2 -7.00 -28.53 14.73
C ARG A 2 -7.93 -29.68 15.13
N ARG A 3 -7.77 -30.24 16.35
CA ARG A 3 -8.72 -31.22 16.90
C ARG A 3 -10.12 -30.64 17.10
N ALA A 4 -10.24 -29.34 17.33
CA ALA A 4 -11.52 -28.66 17.51
C ALA A 4 -12.14 -28.28 16.16
N ASN A 5 -11.33 -27.83 15.21
CA ASN A 5 -11.77 -27.58 13.83
C ASN A 5 -10.57 -27.62 12.87
N PRO A 6 -10.54 -28.55 11.89
CA PRO A 6 -9.44 -28.66 10.94
C PRO A 6 -9.34 -27.49 9.96
N ALA A 7 -10.41 -26.70 9.79
CA ALA A 7 -10.43 -25.52 8.92
C ALA A 7 -9.75 -24.29 9.53
N ILE A 8 -9.49 -24.28 10.85
CA ILE A 8 -8.77 -23.16 11.49
C ILE A 8 -7.32 -23.16 11.00
N ARG A 9 -6.94 -22.08 10.31
CA ARG A 9 -5.55 -21.81 9.96
C ARG A 9 -4.79 -21.30 11.16
N ILE A 10 -3.61 -21.86 11.37
CA ILE A 10 -2.66 -21.43 12.40
C ILE A 10 -1.67 -20.47 11.74
N VAL A 11 -1.75 -19.20 12.15
CA VAL A 11 -0.76 -18.18 11.83
C VAL A 11 0.27 -18.18 12.95
N VAL A 12 1.55 -18.29 12.61
CA VAL A 12 2.66 -18.28 13.57
C VAL A 12 3.54 -17.05 13.36
N GLY A 13 4.31 -16.70 14.39
CA GLY A 13 5.27 -15.62 14.35
C GLY A 13 4.80 -14.36 15.08
N ALA A 14 4.69 -13.25 14.34
CA ALA A 14 4.45 -11.89 14.86
C ALA A 14 5.65 -11.23 15.55
N TRP A 15 6.88 -11.61 15.19
CA TRP A 15 8.07 -10.87 15.65
C TRP A 15 8.21 -9.53 14.94
N THR A 16 8.77 -8.56 15.66
CA THR A 16 8.96 -7.19 15.19
C THR A 16 10.40 -6.95 14.74
N HIS A 17 10.56 -6.55 13.48
CA HIS A 17 11.84 -6.08 12.94
C HIS A 17 12.33 -4.81 13.67
N PRO A 18 13.65 -4.61 13.91
CA PRO A 18 14.80 -5.38 13.42
C PRO A 18 15.29 -6.55 14.28
N TYR A 19 14.61 -6.86 15.38
CA TYR A 19 15.10 -7.81 16.37
C TYR A 19 14.76 -9.27 16.03
N ASP A 20 14.08 -9.49 14.91
CA ASP A 20 13.36 -10.72 14.60
C ASP A 20 14.17 -11.77 13.81
N LYS A 21 15.23 -11.40 13.10
CA LYS A 21 15.87 -12.32 12.14
C LYS A 21 16.30 -13.65 12.76
N ARG A 22 17.02 -13.61 13.90
CA ARG A 22 17.51 -14.80 14.57
C ARG A 22 16.35 -15.63 15.12
N ASP A 23 15.35 -14.98 15.69
CA ASP A 23 14.19 -15.64 16.31
C ASP A 23 13.32 -16.32 15.25
N ILE A 24 13.11 -15.67 14.10
CA ILE A 24 12.41 -16.27 12.95
C ILE A 24 13.13 -17.54 12.50
N GLN A 25 14.45 -17.48 12.30
CA GLN A 25 15.22 -18.63 11.82
C GLN A 25 15.21 -19.78 12.83
N ALA A 26 15.45 -19.50 14.11
CA ALA A 26 15.41 -20.50 15.17
C ALA A 26 14.01 -21.15 15.30
N PHE A 27 12.95 -20.35 15.18
CA PHE A 27 11.59 -20.86 15.18
C PHE A 27 11.30 -21.78 13.99
N LEU A 28 11.69 -21.37 12.78
CA LEU A 28 11.51 -22.18 11.58
C LEU A 28 12.31 -23.48 11.67
N GLU A 29 13.51 -23.47 12.23
CA GLU A 29 14.32 -24.68 12.47
C GLU A 29 13.62 -25.65 13.42
N ALA A 30 13.13 -25.16 14.57
CA ALA A 30 12.48 -25.97 15.59
C ALA A 30 11.08 -26.49 15.21
N SER A 31 10.39 -25.82 14.29
CA SER A 31 9.01 -26.15 13.91
C SER A 31 8.92 -27.25 12.85
N LYS A 32 7.85 -28.06 12.90
CA LYS A 32 7.48 -28.94 11.79
C LYS A 32 6.76 -28.13 10.71
N THR A 33 7.07 -28.38 9.45
CA THR A 33 6.41 -27.71 8.30
C THR A 33 4.89 -27.88 8.32
N SER A 34 4.41 -29.06 8.68
CA SER A 34 2.99 -29.39 8.79
C SER A 34 2.20 -28.50 9.76
N ASP A 35 2.89 -27.85 10.69
CA ASP A 35 2.27 -27.06 11.75
C ASP A 35 2.09 -25.59 11.36
N ILE A 36 2.76 -25.15 10.29
CA ILE A 36 2.76 -23.77 9.81
C ILE A 36 1.93 -23.67 8.53
N GLN A 37 0.75 -23.06 8.62
CA GLN A 37 -0.12 -22.79 7.46
C GLN A 37 0.03 -21.36 6.96
N ALA A 38 0.40 -20.45 7.85
CA ALA A 38 0.67 -19.07 7.57
C ALA A 38 1.71 -18.53 8.54
N PHE A 39 2.48 -17.55 8.10
CA PHE A 39 3.51 -16.87 8.85
C PHE A 39 3.22 -15.37 8.88
N SER A 40 3.39 -14.72 10.03
CA SER A 40 3.27 -13.27 10.15
C SER A 40 4.51 -12.64 10.76
N TYR A 41 4.75 -11.38 10.42
CA TYR A 41 5.78 -10.53 11.02
C TYR A 41 5.29 -9.09 11.08
N HIS A 42 5.92 -8.28 11.95
CA HIS A 42 5.60 -6.87 12.13
C HIS A 42 6.79 -5.99 11.71
N GLN A 43 6.51 -4.85 11.09
CA GLN A 43 7.54 -3.87 10.79
C GLN A 43 6.96 -2.46 10.63
N TYR A 44 7.72 -1.49 11.10
CA TYR A 44 7.30 -0.09 11.16
C TYR A 44 8.35 0.84 10.57
N GLY A 45 7.92 2.06 10.22
CA GLY A 45 8.80 3.08 9.66
C GLY A 45 9.88 3.55 10.64
N THR A 46 9.51 3.82 11.90
CA THR A 46 10.45 4.21 12.97
C THR A 46 9.78 4.18 14.35
N HIS A 47 10.60 4.25 15.40
CA HIS A 47 10.15 4.50 16.77
C HIS A 47 10.18 5.99 17.15
N GLN A 48 10.81 6.82 16.32
CA GLN A 48 11.04 8.24 16.59
C GLN A 48 9.85 9.09 16.10
N PRO A 49 9.22 9.89 16.96
CA PRO A 49 7.94 10.50 16.58
C PRO A 49 8.00 11.59 15.50
N SER A 50 9.05 12.40 15.46
CA SER A 50 9.18 13.57 14.57
C SER A 50 9.96 13.26 13.28
N GLY A 51 9.87 12.01 12.80
CA GLY A 51 10.67 11.53 11.67
C GLY A 51 10.55 12.39 10.40
N ASP A 52 11.68 12.63 9.74
CA ASP A 52 11.73 13.22 8.40
C ASP A 52 10.92 12.35 7.41
N PRO A 53 9.89 12.89 6.72
CA PRO A 53 9.08 12.14 5.75
C PRO A 53 9.92 11.39 4.72
N PHE A 54 11.02 11.98 4.25
CA PHE A 54 11.87 11.34 3.26
C PHE A 54 12.54 10.06 3.79
N LYS A 55 12.96 10.06 5.06
CA LYS A 55 13.48 8.85 5.72
C LYS A 55 12.38 7.82 5.88
N LEU A 56 11.17 8.24 6.25
CA LEU A 56 10.02 7.35 6.41
C LEU A 56 9.65 6.67 5.07
N TYR A 57 9.68 7.39 3.96
CA TYR A 57 9.43 6.81 2.64
C TYR A 57 10.50 5.81 2.20
N LYS A 58 11.77 6.07 2.52
CA LYS A 58 12.83 5.08 2.29
C LYS A 58 12.56 3.82 3.10
N THR A 59 12.18 3.96 4.37
CA THR A 59 11.82 2.80 5.19
C THR A 59 10.57 2.09 4.68
N ALA A 60 9.55 2.81 4.19
CA ALA A 60 8.37 2.22 3.56
C ALA A 60 8.75 1.27 2.42
N LYS A 61 9.72 1.66 1.60
CA LYS A 61 10.23 0.79 0.53
C LYS A 61 10.93 -0.45 1.06
N ILE A 62 11.75 -0.30 2.10
CA ILE A 62 12.43 -1.42 2.76
C ILE A 62 11.39 -2.39 3.36
N ILE A 63 10.32 -1.87 3.98
CA ILE A 63 9.22 -2.66 4.53
C ILE A 63 8.57 -3.49 3.43
N GLY A 64 8.19 -2.88 2.31
CA GLY A 64 7.56 -3.59 1.20
C GLY A 64 8.49 -4.58 0.48
N GLN A 65 9.81 -4.45 0.61
CA GLN A 65 10.80 -5.40 0.06
C GLN A 65 11.15 -6.55 1.00
N ARG A 66 10.93 -6.39 2.32
CA ARG A 66 11.23 -7.40 3.33
C ARG A 66 10.59 -8.78 3.10
N PRO A 67 9.35 -8.90 2.59
CA PRO A 67 8.73 -10.20 2.36
C PRO A 67 9.60 -11.16 1.56
N LYS A 68 10.40 -10.66 0.60
CA LYS A 68 11.32 -11.47 -0.19
C LYS A 68 12.27 -12.31 0.65
N ALA A 69 12.87 -11.70 1.67
CA ALA A 69 13.82 -12.39 2.54
C ALA A 69 13.12 -13.44 3.41
N ILE A 70 11.95 -13.11 3.95
CA ILE A 70 11.17 -14.02 4.80
C ILE A 70 10.64 -15.19 3.96
N ARG A 71 10.12 -14.92 2.76
CA ARG A 71 9.69 -15.93 1.80
C ARG A 71 10.83 -16.88 1.44
N GLN A 72 12.04 -16.36 1.26
CA GLN A 72 13.22 -17.20 1.04
C GLN A 72 13.48 -18.13 2.23
N TRP A 73 13.43 -17.65 3.47
CA TRP A 73 13.60 -18.48 4.66
C TRP A 73 12.51 -19.54 4.81
N MET A 74 11.25 -19.17 4.55
CA MET A 74 10.11 -20.09 4.53
C MET A 74 10.31 -21.19 3.48
N ASN A 75 10.70 -20.82 2.25
CA ASN A 75 10.96 -21.76 1.16
C ASN A 75 12.11 -22.72 1.48
N GLN A 76 13.18 -22.25 2.13
CA GLN A 76 14.28 -23.12 2.59
C GLN A 76 13.83 -24.18 3.60
N LYS A 77 12.76 -23.89 4.37
CA LYS A 77 12.13 -24.84 5.28
C LYS A 77 11.12 -25.77 4.58
N GLY A 78 10.79 -25.54 3.31
CA GLY A 78 9.77 -26.28 2.57
C GLY A 78 8.34 -25.74 2.76
N LEU A 79 8.19 -24.46 3.13
CA LEU A 79 6.90 -23.78 3.34
C LEU A 79 6.45 -23.00 2.09
N HIS A 80 6.55 -23.61 0.90
CA HIS A 80 6.24 -22.95 -0.37
C HIS A 80 4.78 -22.48 -0.47
N ASP A 81 3.86 -23.26 0.11
CA ASP A 81 2.42 -23.01 0.04
C ASP A 81 1.85 -22.29 1.27
N ALA A 82 2.70 -22.01 2.28
CA ALA A 82 2.26 -21.29 3.48
C ALA A 82 2.12 -19.80 3.18
N GLU A 83 1.07 -19.17 3.69
CA GLU A 83 0.86 -17.73 3.47
C GLU A 83 1.86 -16.89 4.26
N LEU A 84 2.20 -15.70 3.76
CA LEU A 84 3.02 -14.71 4.46
C LEU A 84 2.22 -13.42 4.62
N PHE A 85 2.18 -12.93 5.85
CA PHE A 85 1.50 -11.69 6.22
C PHE A 85 2.46 -10.69 6.87
N LEU A 86 2.41 -9.44 6.44
CA LEU A 86 2.85 -8.30 7.24
C LEU A 86 1.69 -7.98 8.19
N GLY A 87 1.68 -8.69 9.33
CA GLY A 87 0.55 -8.74 10.26
C GLY A 87 0.30 -7.42 11.00
N GLU A 88 1.28 -6.53 11.02
CA GLU A 88 1.17 -5.22 11.64
C GLU A 88 2.20 -4.26 11.04
N THR A 89 1.73 -3.11 10.53
CA THR A 89 2.63 -2.07 10.02
C THR A 89 2.05 -0.67 10.10
N HIS A 90 2.90 0.32 10.40
CA HIS A 90 2.61 1.72 10.15
C HIS A 90 3.91 2.56 10.13
N MET A 91 3.79 3.87 9.88
CA MET A 91 4.90 4.82 9.95
C MET A 91 5.62 4.81 11.31
N PHE A 92 4.88 4.71 12.42
CA PHE A 92 5.44 4.76 13.76
C PHE A 92 4.99 3.54 14.58
N THR A 93 5.85 3.07 15.49
CA THR A 93 5.55 1.98 16.45
C THR A 93 4.89 2.45 17.73
N THR A 94 5.06 3.72 18.09
CA THR A 94 4.59 4.30 19.36
C THR A 94 3.24 4.99 19.18
N TRP A 95 2.62 5.47 20.26
CA TRP A 95 1.25 6.01 20.26
C TRP A 95 1.15 7.46 20.80
N ASP A 96 2.26 8.19 20.82
CA ASP A 96 2.32 9.51 21.47
C ASP A 96 1.71 10.62 20.59
N ARG A 97 0.55 11.15 21.02
CA ARG A 97 -0.40 11.98 20.24
C ARG A 97 0.26 13.19 19.61
N ASP A 98 1.09 13.86 20.39
CA ASP A 98 1.64 15.17 20.01
C ASP A 98 2.81 15.03 19.07
N LYS A 99 3.42 13.84 19.05
CA LYS A 99 4.69 13.66 18.41
C LYS A 99 4.60 13.01 17.03
N GLN A 100 3.46 12.47 16.62
CA GLN A 100 3.31 11.63 15.40
C GLN A 100 2.31 12.16 14.35
N ARG A 101 2.23 13.48 14.19
CA ARG A 101 1.27 14.15 13.29
C ARG A 101 1.26 13.62 11.84
N LEU A 102 2.39 13.13 11.32
CA LEU A 102 2.53 12.74 9.92
C LEU A 102 1.65 11.54 9.52
N MET A 103 1.32 10.64 10.47
CA MET A 103 0.40 9.52 10.19
C MET A 103 -1.00 9.97 9.77
N ARG A 104 -1.39 11.18 10.20
CA ARG A 104 -2.74 11.72 9.96
C ARG A 104 -2.88 12.48 8.66
N THR A 105 -1.78 12.71 7.95
CA THR A 105 -1.75 13.56 6.75
C THR A 105 -1.48 12.70 5.50
N HIS A 106 -1.33 13.37 4.36
CA HIS A 106 -0.91 12.75 3.11
C HIS A 106 0.40 11.95 3.22
N HIS A 107 1.29 12.26 4.16
CA HIS A 107 2.50 11.47 4.39
C HIS A 107 2.17 10.02 4.77
N GLY A 108 1.10 9.79 5.53
CA GLY A 108 0.57 8.44 5.80
C GLY A 108 0.10 7.72 4.55
N ALA A 109 -0.56 8.44 3.63
CA ALA A 109 -0.96 7.90 2.33
C ALA A 109 0.25 7.51 1.48
N VAL A 110 1.25 8.39 1.35
CA VAL A 110 2.49 8.11 0.60
C VAL A 110 3.23 6.92 1.19
N PHE A 111 3.41 6.90 2.51
CA PHE A 111 4.08 5.79 3.19
C PHE A 111 3.39 4.45 2.89
N LEU A 112 2.06 4.39 3.06
CA LEU A 112 1.32 3.16 2.86
C LEU A 112 1.32 2.73 1.39
N ALA A 113 1.11 3.68 0.48
CA ALA A 113 1.17 3.42 -0.96
C ALA A 113 2.54 2.83 -1.37
N LEU A 114 3.65 3.31 -0.80
CA LEU A 114 4.98 2.77 -1.06
C LEU A 114 5.14 1.34 -0.52
N VAL A 115 4.64 1.05 0.68
CA VAL A 115 4.67 -0.32 1.25
C VAL A 115 3.94 -1.29 0.32
N PHE A 116 2.69 -0.98 -0.05
CA PHE A 116 1.89 -1.82 -0.94
C PHE A 116 2.48 -1.95 -2.34
N GLN A 117 2.95 -0.84 -2.91
CA GLN A 117 3.57 -0.83 -4.24
C GLN A 117 4.79 -1.76 -4.29
N GLN A 118 5.69 -1.66 -3.31
CA GLN A 118 6.91 -2.46 -3.27
C GLN A 118 6.59 -3.94 -3.03
N ALA A 119 5.69 -4.23 -2.10
CA ALA A 119 5.23 -5.60 -1.85
C ALA A 119 4.60 -6.25 -3.10
N ALA A 120 3.72 -5.52 -3.79
CA ALA A 120 3.04 -6.00 -5.00
C ALA A 120 3.99 -6.17 -6.19
N GLN A 121 5.15 -5.49 -6.21
CA GLN A 121 6.14 -5.68 -7.27
C GLN A 121 6.84 -7.05 -7.20
N HIS A 122 6.92 -7.65 -6.02
CA HIS A 122 7.69 -8.86 -5.79
C HIS A 122 6.83 -10.13 -5.67
N ASN A 123 5.52 -9.98 -5.38
CA ASN A 123 4.59 -11.11 -5.22
C ASN A 123 5.06 -12.14 -4.17
N ASP A 124 5.76 -11.65 -3.14
CA ASP A 124 6.35 -12.46 -2.07
C ASP A 124 5.46 -12.53 -0.81
N ILE A 125 4.35 -11.78 -0.77
CA ILE A 125 3.47 -11.61 0.39
C ILE A 125 1.99 -11.77 -0.01
N ASP A 126 1.20 -12.32 0.90
CA ASP A 126 -0.22 -12.62 0.67
C ASP A 126 -1.15 -11.57 1.29
N GLY A 127 -0.68 -10.82 2.29
CA GLY A 127 -1.46 -9.76 2.93
C GLY A 127 -0.63 -8.79 3.75
N ILE A 128 -1.09 -7.54 3.80
CA ILE A 128 -0.50 -6.46 4.59
C ILE A 128 -1.63 -5.86 5.42
N PHE A 129 -1.38 -5.75 6.72
CA PHE A 129 -2.35 -5.29 7.70
C PHE A 129 -1.82 -4.01 8.37
N PRO A 130 -2.28 -2.84 7.90
CA PRO A 130 -1.91 -1.57 8.49
C PRO A 130 -2.52 -1.45 9.89
N TRP A 131 -1.75 -0.91 10.82
CA TRP A 131 -2.19 -0.70 12.20
C TRP A 131 -2.49 0.77 12.47
N ASN A 132 -3.65 1.18 12.99
CA ASN A 132 -4.85 0.43 13.40
C ASN A 132 -6.03 0.80 12.49
N ASP A 133 -7.13 0.04 12.51
CA ASP A 133 -8.29 0.33 11.65
C ASP A 133 -8.95 1.65 12.06
N ALA A 134 -9.63 1.68 13.21
CA ALA A 134 -10.33 2.87 13.67
C ALA A 134 -9.94 3.23 15.10
N ASP A 135 -9.43 4.45 15.25
CA ASP A 135 -9.25 5.09 16.55
C ASP A 135 -9.44 6.61 16.40
N ASN A 136 -9.36 7.34 17.51
CA ASN A 136 -9.44 8.80 17.47
C ASN A 136 -8.09 9.45 17.10
N THR A 137 -7.04 8.66 16.80
CA THR A 137 -5.66 9.08 16.95
C THR A 137 -4.77 8.74 15.75
N TYR A 138 -4.69 7.52 15.24
CA TYR A 138 -3.77 7.09 14.17
C TYR A 138 -4.35 6.13 13.14
N GLY A 139 -5.59 5.72 13.29
CA GLY A 139 -6.18 4.71 12.44
C GLY A 139 -6.42 5.18 11.01
N LEU A 140 -6.74 4.22 10.15
CA LEU A 140 -7.21 4.45 8.78
C LEU A 140 -8.52 5.26 8.76
N PHE A 141 -9.31 5.14 9.83
CA PHE A 141 -10.50 5.92 10.08
C PHE A 141 -10.24 6.97 11.17
N ASN A 142 -10.79 8.16 10.97
CA ASN A 142 -11.05 9.10 12.02
C ASN A 142 -12.42 8.80 12.63
N HIS A 143 -12.50 8.73 13.95
CA HIS A 143 -13.76 8.63 14.66
C HIS A 143 -13.96 9.90 15.50
N LYS A 144 -14.99 10.68 15.16
CA LYS A 144 -15.34 11.91 15.88
C LYS A 144 -16.85 12.02 15.96
N ASP A 145 -17.35 12.30 17.17
CA ASP A 145 -18.79 12.53 17.43
C ASP A 145 -19.70 11.40 16.92
N GLY A 146 -19.23 10.14 16.99
CA GLY A 146 -19.97 8.95 16.53
C GLY A 146 -19.94 8.71 15.01
N VAL A 147 -19.20 9.52 14.25
CA VAL A 147 -19.07 9.40 12.79
C VAL A 147 -17.66 8.90 12.43
N TYR A 148 -17.61 7.89 11.56
CA TYR A 148 -16.36 7.40 10.97
C TYR A 148 -16.12 8.06 9.61
N SER A 149 -14.93 8.64 9.44
CA SER A 149 -14.48 9.15 8.14
C SER A 149 -13.10 8.62 7.81
N LEU A 150 -12.84 8.35 6.52
CA LEU A 150 -11.52 7.87 6.09
C LEU A 150 -10.47 8.97 6.23
N ARG A 151 -9.29 8.61 6.73
CA ARG A 151 -8.08 9.45 6.64
C ARG A 151 -7.38 9.20 5.31
N SER A 152 -6.39 10.03 4.98
CA SER A 152 -5.63 9.93 3.71
C SER A 152 -5.11 8.51 3.43
N ALA A 153 -4.56 7.82 4.44
CA ALA A 153 -4.11 6.42 4.29
C ALA A 153 -5.28 5.43 4.08
N GLY A 154 -6.43 5.67 4.71
CA GLY A 154 -7.65 4.90 4.48
C GLY A 154 -8.18 5.03 3.05
N TYR A 155 -8.07 6.22 2.45
CA TYR A 155 -8.41 6.43 1.03
C TYR A 155 -7.51 5.62 0.08
N VAL A 156 -6.21 5.49 0.39
CA VAL A 156 -5.31 4.62 -0.37
C VAL A 156 -5.81 3.17 -0.34
N LEU A 157 -6.16 2.64 0.83
CA LEU A 157 -6.69 1.28 0.94
C LEU A 157 -8.02 1.09 0.22
N LYS A 158 -8.93 2.06 0.34
CA LYS A 158 -10.21 2.05 -0.41
C LYS A 158 -9.95 1.93 -1.91
N LEU A 159 -9.10 2.78 -2.47
CA LEU A 159 -8.80 2.79 -3.91
C LEU A 159 -8.05 1.53 -4.35
N LEU A 160 -7.09 1.04 -3.57
CA LEU A 160 -6.41 -0.22 -3.83
C LEU A 160 -7.39 -1.40 -3.83
N ARG A 161 -8.30 -1.45 -2.85
CA ARG A 161 -9.29 -2.52 -2.75
C ARG A 161 -10.26 -2.53 -3.92
N GLN A 162 -10.75 -1.35 -4.31
CA GLN A 162 -11.76 -1.19 -5.35
C GLN A 162 -11.19 -1.42 -6.76
N TYR A 163 -9.98 -0.94 -7.02
CA TYR A 163 -9.45 -0.85 -8.39
C TYR A 163 -8.22 -1.72 -8.66
N PHE A 164 -7.50 -2.17 -7.64
CA PHE A 164 -6.22 -2.88 -7.81
C PHE A 164 -6.26 -4.36 -7.44
N SER A 165 -7.07 -4.76 -6.44
CA SER A 165 -7.01 -6.12 -5.85
C SER A 165 -7.28 -7.29 -6.80
N HIS A 166 -8.00 -7.08 -7.91
CA HIS A 166 -8.40 -8.14 -8.83
C HIS A 166 -7.73 -8.03 -10.20
N GLY A 167 -6.78 -7.11 -10.36
CA GLY A 167 -6.14 -6.87 -11.64
C GLY A 167 -4.83 -7.63 -11.83
N GLN A 168 -4.54 -7.97 -13.08
CA GLN A 168 -3.22 -8.44 -13.48
C GLN A 168 -2.24 -7.27 -13.47
N ARG A 169 -1.09 -7.43 -12.80
CA ARG A 169 -0.05 -6.42 -12.78
C ARG A 169 0.46 -6.09 -14.19
N ILE A 170 0.59 -4.81 -14.47
CA ILE A 170 1.23 -4.28 -15.67
C ILE A 170 2.63 -3.80 -15.29
N ARG A 171 3.61 -4.05 -16.17
CA ARG A 171 4.96 -3.52 -15.99
C ARG A 171 4.96 -2.01 -16.23
N VAL A 172 5.50 -1.25 -15.27
CA VAL A 172 5.66 0.21 -15.37
C VAL A 172 7.13 0.56 -15.24
N SER A 173 7.56 1.57 -15.98
CA SER A 173 8.89 2.18 -15.86
C SER A 173 8.74 3.60 -15.34
N THR A 174 9.53 3.97 -14.33
CA THR A 174 9.44 5.30 -13.71
C THR A 174 10.81 5.98 -13.63
N PRO A 175 10.86 7.32 -13.70
CA PRO A 175 12.07 8.06 -13.40
C PRO A 175 12.42 7.99 -11.92
N ARG A 176 13.65 8.36 -11.56
CA ARG A 176 14.12 8.34 -10.17
C ARG A 176 13.19 9.17 -9.26
N GLY A 177 12.75 8.53 -8.19
CA GLY A 177 11.94 9.12 -7.12
C GLY A 177 10.46 9.35 -7.47
N ILE A 178 10.02 8.81 -8.60
CA ILE A 178 8.61 8.47 -8.81
C ILE A 178 8.50 6.95 -8.73
N ASP A 179 7.53 6.47 -7.99
CA ASP A 179 7.18 5.06 -7.96
C ASP A 179 5.79 4.89 -8.58
N ALA A 180 5.54 3.75 -9.22
CA ALA A 180 4.24 3.49 -9.81
C ALA A 180 3.89 2.01 -9.73
N PHE A 181 2.59 1.75 -9.68
CA PHE A 181 2.01 0.43 -9.74
C PHE A 181 0.78 0.47 -10.61
N ALA A 182 0.61 -0.55 -11.44
CA ALA A 182 -0.55 -0.60 -12.30
C ALA A 182 -1.08 -2.00 -12.49
N VAL A 183 -2.38 -2.06 -12.74
CA VAL A 183 -3.08 -3.28 -13.03
C VAL A 183 -4.05 -3.09 -14.19
N ARG A 184 -4.38 -4.21 -14.84
CA ARG A 184 -5.51 -4.32 -15.77
C ARG A 184 -6.47 -5.40 -15.29
N THR A 185 -7.75 -5.13 -15.41
CA THR A 185 -8.80 -6.14 -15.41
C THR A 185 -9.36 -6.23 -16.84
N PRO A 186 -10.25 -7.20 -17.15
CA PRO A 186 -10.94 -7.22 -18.45
C PRO A 186 -11.71 -5.94 -18.79
N SER A 187 -12.14 -5.16 -17.78
CA SER A 187 -13.03 -4.00 -17.94
C SER A 187 -12.43 -2.66 -17.48
N SER A 188 -11.21 -2.65 -16.94
CA SER A 188 -10.59 -1.44 -16.40
C SER A 188 -9.08 -1.51 -16.43
N HIS A 189 -8.45 -0.34 -16.42
CA HIS A 189 -7.05 -0.21 -16.06
C HIS A 189 -6.88 0.81 -14.96
N SER A 190 -5.89 0.60 -14.10
CA SER A 190 -5.67 1.47 -12.95
C SER A 190 -4.18 1.66 -12.75
N LEU A 191 -3.79 2.92 -12.56
CA LEU A 191 -2.41 3.34 -12.35
C LEU A 191 -2.35 4.15 -11.05
N MET A 192 -1.52 3.71 -10.12
CA MET A 192 -1.12 4.47 -8.94
C MET A 192 0.28 5.04 -9.19
N ILE A 193 0.44 6.34 -8.98
CA ILE A 193 1.72 7.05 -9.06
C ILE A 193 1.99 7.69 -7.72
N ILE A 194 3.21 7.52 -7.22
CA ILE A 194 3.64 8.03 -5.93
C ILE A 194 4.79 9.00 -6.16
N ASN A 195 4.61 10.25 -5.74
CA ASN A 195 5.67 11.24 -5.71
C ASN A 195 6.20 11.37 -4.28
N SER A 196 7.28 10.66 -3.98
CA SER A 196 7.92 10.70 -2.67
C SER A 196 9.02 11.79 -2.56
N HIS A 197 9.05 12.75 -3.48
CA HIS A 197 9.90 13.94 -3.35
C HIS A 197 9.23 14.99 -2.49
N THR A 198 10.02 15.59 -1.61
CA THR A 198 9.60 16.69 -0.73
C THR A 198 9.74 18.06 -1.40
N TYR A 199 10.57 18.19 -2.44
CA TYR A 199 10.68 19.39 -3.28
C TYR A 199 11.50 19.15 -4.55
N PRO A 200 11.22 19.84 -5.68
CA PRO A 200 9.96 20.51 -6.05
C PRO A 200 8.93 19.51 -6.59
N SER A 201 7.70 19.98 -6.81
CA SER A 201 6.68 19.24 -7.57
C SER A 201 7.22 18.84 -8.95
N LYS A 202 6.73 17.70 -9.47
CA LYS A 202 7.23 17.16 -10.74
C LYS A 202 6.12 17.16 -11.77
N ILE A 203 6.44 17.69 -12.95
CA ILE A 203 5.64 17.44 -14.15
C ILE A 203 6.17 16.14 -14.75
N THR A 204 5.32 15.11 -14.79
CA THR A 204 5.68 13.81 -15.35
C THR A 204 4.92 13.59 -16.63
N ARG A 205 5.65 13.28 -17.72
CA ARG A 205 5.03 12.82 -18.96
C ARG A 205 4.64 11.36 -18.80
N LEU A 206 3.39 11.04 -19.11
CA LEU A 206 2.88 9.67 -19.09
C LEU A 206 2.88 9.11 -20.51
N ASP A 207 3.52 7.97 -20.72
CA ASP A 207 3.41 7.19 -21.95
C ASP A 207 2.65 5.89 -21.64
N MET A 208 1.43 5.81 -22.15
CA MET A 208 0.50 4.68 -21.97
C MET A 208 0.13 4.06 -23.32
N LYS A 209 1.11 3.89 -24.21
CA LYS A 209 0.91 3.24 -25.50
C LYS A 209 0.29 1.83 -25.34
N GLY A 210 -0.82 1.59 -26.04
CA GLY A 210 -1.53 0.31 -26.02
C GLY A 210 -2.26 0.00 -24.71
N TRP A 211 -2.36 0.97 -23.80
CA TRP A 211 -3.03 0.82 -22.51
C TRP A 211 -4.54 1.04 -22.63
N GLN A 212 -4.99 2.04 -23.40
CA GLN A 212 -6.39 2.39 -23.62
C GLN A 212 -6.67 2.67 -25.11
N SER A 213 -7.95 2.86 -25.43
CA SER A 213 -8.40 3.51 -26.66
C SER A 213 -7.68 4.87 -26.87
N PRO A 214 -7.51 5.31 -28.14
CA PRO A 214 -6.82 6.57 -28.45
C PRO A 214 -7.37 7.78 -27.70
N GLN A 215 -8.67 7.80 -27.40
CA GLN A 215 -9.31 8.76 -26.53
C GLN A 215 -10.21 8.06 -25.51
N GLN A 216 -10.10 8.43 -24.24
CA GLN A 216 -10.91 7.83 -23.16
C GLN A 216 -10.94 8.71 -21.92
N ASN A 217 -12.08 8.75 -21.22
CA ASN A 217 -12.17 9.45 -19.93
C ASN A 217 -11.64 8.60 -18.78
N TYR A 218 -11.07 9.26 -17.77
CA TYR A 218 -10.59 8.64 -16.55
C TYR A 218 -10.85 9.51 -15.33
N GLN A 219 -10.95 8.87 -14.17
CA GLN A 219 -10.98 9.56 -12.88
C GLN A 219 -9.55 9.72 -12.37
N LEU A 220 -9.17 10.95 -12.02
CA LEU A 220 -7.93 11.27 -11.34
C LEU A 220 -8.23 11.54 -9.87
N TYR A 221 -7.78 10.66 -8.99
CA TYR A 221 -7.74 10.89 -7.55
C TYR A 221 -6.35 11.36 -7.17
N THR A 222 -6.23 12.47 -6.44
CA THR A 222 -4.96 12.97 -5.91
C THR A 222 -5.07 13.13 -4.40
N ILE A 223 -4.11 12.57 -3.67
CA ILE A 223 -3.98 12.71 -2.21
C ILE A 223 -2.66 13.43 -1.92
N ASP A 224 -2.73 14.63 -1.34
CA ASP A 224 -1.59 15.50 -1.04
C ASP A 224 -1.87 16.45 0.15
N SER A 225 -1.06 17.50 0.31
CA SER A 225 -1.21 18.50 1.38
C SER A 225 -2.55 19.23 1.40
N ASP A 226 -3.22 19.36 0.25
CA ASP A 226 -4.51 20.04 0.13
C ASP A 226 -5.68 19.09 0.43
N GLY A 227 -5.41 17.80 0.64
CA GLY A 227 -6.40 16.78 0.95
C GLY A 227 -6.58 15.76 -0.18
N ILE A 228 -7.81 15.25 -0.33
CA ILE A 228 -8.18 14.34 -1.41
C ILE A 228 -8.97 15.13 -2.45
N ARG A 229 -8.53 15.09 -3.70
CA ARG A 229 -9.19 15.71 -4.85
C ARG A 229 -9.54 14.66 -5.87
N VAL A 230 -10.72 14.80 -6.50
CA VAL A 230 -11.17 13.93 -7.59
C VAL A 230 -11.52 14.81 -8.77
N SER A 231 -11.11 14.43 -9.97
CA SER A 231 -11.53 15.09 -11.20
C SER A 231 -11.71 14.10 -12.33
N GLN A 232 -12.64 14.39 -13.23
CA GLN A 232 -12.76 13.69 -14.49
C GLN A 232 -11.80 14.33 -15.49
N GLN A 233 -11.00 13.51 -16.16
CA GLN A 233 -10.02 13.95 -17.15
C GLN A 233 -10.23 13.13 -18.44
N THR A 234 -9.81 13.70 -19.57
CA THR A 234 -9.81 12.99 -20.85
C THR A 234 -8.38 12.66 -21.23
N TRP A 235 -8.12 11.39 -21.47
CA TRP A 235 -6.87 10.92 -22.04
C TRP A 235 -6.96 10.98 -23.56
N ASP A 236 -5.99 11.64 -24.18
CA ASP A 236 -5.77 11.63 -25.63
C ASP A 236 -4.34 11.18 -25.92
N GLN A 237 -4.21 10.04 -26.59
CA GLN A 237 -2.94 9.37 -26.92
C GLN A 237 -2.15 10.11 -28.01
N GLN A 238 -2.79 11.00 -28.79
CA GLN A 238 -2.11 11.86 -29.77
C GLN A 238 -1.46 13.08 -29.12
N GLN A 239 -1.89 13.44 -27.91
CA GLN A 239 -1.34 14.56 -27.17
C GLN A 239 -0.30 14.09 -26.15
N SER A 240 0.76 14.88 -25.96
CA SER A 240 1.69 14.62 -24.86
C SER A 240 1.02 14.92 -23.54
N GLN A 241 0.49 13.89 -22.89
CA GLN A 241 -0.15 14.02 -21.59
C GLN A 241 0.91 14.21 -20.51
N THR A 242 0.84 15.37 -19.85
CA THR A 242 1.64 15.69 -18.67
C THR A 242 0.72 15.68 -17.46
N LEU A 243 1.20 15.07 -16.39
CA LEU A 243 0.53 15.10 -15.10
C LEU A 243 1.39 15.91 -14.13
N HIS A 244 0.75 16.90 -13.50
CA HIS A 244 1.35 17.58 -12.36
C HIS A 244 1.23 16.68 -11.14
N LEU A 245 2.37 16.29 -10.57
CA LEU A 245 2.45 15.51 -9.34
C LEU A 245 2.93 16.42 -8.22
N PRO A 246 2.03 16.83 -7.29
CA PRO A 246 2.41 17.54 -6.08
C PRO A 246 3.50 16.78 -5.32
N ASN A 247 4.32 17.48 -4.54
CA ASN A 247 5.25 16.82 -3.62
C ASN A 247 4.46 15.97 -2.61
N ASP A 248 5.08 14.91 -2.10
CA ASP A 248 4.49 14.07 -1.06
C ASP A 248 3.06 13.60 -1.40
N SER A 249 2.85 13.12 -2.63
CA SER A 249 1.51 12.81 -3.12
C SER A 249 1.36 11.39 -3.65
N VAL A 250 0.11 10.94 -3.68
CA VAL A 250 -0.33 9.72 -4.36
C VAL A 250 -1.43 10.11 -5.34
N SER A 251 -1.26 9.76 -6.61
CA SER A 251 -2.25 9.95 -7.67
C SER A 251 -2.73 8.60 -8.20
N PHE A 252 -4.04 8.44 -8.39
CA PHE A 252 -4.64 7.27 -9.01
C PHE A 252 -5.38 7.68 -10.28
N LEU A 253 -5.03 7.07 -11.41
CA LEU A 253 -5.72 7.24 -12.68
C LEU A 253 -6.53 5.97 -12.92
N ILE A 254 -7.85 6.10 -12.90
CA ILE A 254 -8.79 4.99 -13.04
C ILE A 254 -9.49 5.10 -14.39
N PHE A 255 -9.07 4.23 -15.31
CA PHE A 255 -9.67 4.07 -16.63
C PHE A 255 -10.72 2.98 -16.54
N SER A 256 -11.96 3.41 -16.65
CA SER A 256 -13.10 2.61 -16.27
C SER A 256 -13.95 2.43 -17.54
N GLY A 257 -14.34 1.19 -17.87
CA GLY A 257 -15.32 0.94 -18.93
C GLY A 257 -16.71 1.42 -18.48
N GLU A 258 -17.68 1.55 -19.40
CA GLU A 258 -19.03 2.10 -19.15
C GLU A 258 -19.79 1.50 -17.94
N ASN A 259 -19.36 0.35 -17.41
CA ASN A 259 -19.96 -0.34 -16.26
C ASN A 259 -19.21 -0.15 -14.94
N SER A 260 -18.40 0.89 -14.79
CA SER A 260 -17.65 1.10 -13.56
C SER A 260 -18.56 1.63 -12.45
N PRO A 261 -18.41 1.16 -11.20
CA PRO A 261 -19.33 1.49 -10.14
C PRO A 261 -19.38 3.01 -9.94
N ASN A 262 -20.57 3.59 -10.15
CA ASN A 262 -20.85 4.98 -9.84
C ASN A 262 -20.58 5.19 -8.35
N ILE A 263 -19.64 6.07 -8.02
CA ILE A 263 -19.40 6.46 -6.64
C ILE A 263 -20.39 7.56 -6.30
N ASP A 264 -21.30 7.25 -5.41
CA ASP A 264 -22.15 8.25 -4.78
C ASP A 264 -21.25 9.14 -3.89
N GLU A 265 -21.07 10.40 -4.31
CA GLU A 265 -20.16 11.39 -3.70
C GLU A 265 -20.69 12.00 -2.39
N ARG A 266 -21.79 11.48 -1.85
CA ARG A 266 -22.43 12.03 -0.65
C ARG A 266 -21.95 11.30 0.61
N SER A 267 -20.73 11.60 1.02
CA SER A 267 -20.28 11.36 2.40
C SER A 267 -19.26 12.42 2.79
N THR A 268 -19.74 13.67 2.81
CA THR A 268 -19.13 14.79 3.54
C THR A 268 -19.48 14.68 5.02
#